data_AF-A0A3M7M095-F1
#
_entry.id   AF-A0A3M7M095-F1
#
_cell.length_a   1.000
_cell.length_b   1.000
_cell.length_c   1.000
_cell.angle_alpha   90.00
_cell.angle_beta   90.00
_cell.angle_gamma   90.00
#
_symmetry.space_group_name_H-M   'P 1'
#
loop_
_entity.id
_entity.type
_entity.pdbx_description
1 polymer ?
#
loop_
_entity_poly.entity_id
_entity_poly.type
_entity_poly.pdbx_seq_one_letter_code
_entity_poly.pdbx_strand_id
1 'polypeptide(L)'
;MSNPSNLVLPRLGTPPSSTKIPISGPPESTFTSLFGALLPPAQYLSTSHGKAAYYTIPQSGALKSAPSDRVLFIHGVQTPALGMLPLARALHTLFPATEFVLLDLWGHGLSDTPILVVAEAVREWQMREHAGHVASVVAIVRDGGVMDNHDCFTKAVWTEIPSLVVLGEKDDVCTEQELRDLGFQDVFVVQQAGHGVVRERVPEVAGFIGSFWSKLGI
;
A
#
# COMPACT_ATOMS: atom_id res chain seq x y z
N MET A 1 15.89 -4.03 40.49
CA MET A 1 14.55 -4.43 40.01
C MET A 1 13.98 -3.24 39.26
N SER A 2 13.96 -3.32 37.92
CA SER A 2 13.52 -2.25 37.03
C SER A 2 12.00 -2.18 37.00
N ASN A 3 11.45 -0.98 37.24
CA ASN A 3 10.01 -0.73 37.26
C ASN A 3 9.44 -0.88 35.83
N PRO A 4 8.37 -1.65 35.58
CA PRO A 4 7.76 -1.72 34.26
C PRO A 4 7.10 -0.36 33.99
N SER A 5 7.65 0.40 33.06
CA SER A 5 7.01 1.62 32.58
C SER A 5 5.65 1.25 31.99
N ASN A 6 4.58 1.57 32.73
CA ASN A 6 3.19 1.41 32.32
C ASN A 6 3.01 2.09 30.96
N LEU A 7 2.94 1.29 29.91
CA LEU A 7 2.62 1.73 28.55
C LEU A 7 1.16 2.15 28.53
N VAL A 8 0.89 3.42 28.84
CA VAL A 8 -0.46 4.00 28.73
C VAL A 8 -0.66 4.44 27.30
N LEU A 9 -1.55 3.77 26.58
CA LEU A 9 -2.04 4.20 25.27
C LEU A 9 -2.74 5.56 25.43
N PRO A 10 -2.43 6.59 24.62
CA PRO A 10 -3.08 7.88 24.73
C PRO A 10 -4.58 7.76 24.42
N ARG A 11 -5.41 8.43 25.23
CA ARG A 11 -6.85 8.55 24.95
C ARG A 11 -7.08 9.54 23.82
N LEU A 12 -8.08 9.26 22.97
CA LEU A 12 -8.56 10.17 21.93
C LEU A 12 -8.77 11.58 22.52
N GLY A 13 -8.15 12.60 21.92
CA GLY A 13 -8.27 14.00 22.33
C GLY A 13 -7.17 14.55 23.25
N THR A 14 -6.19 13.74 23.66
CA THR A 14 -5.02 14.26 24.39
C THR A 14 -4.01 14.87 23.40
N PRO A 15 -3.60 16.14 23.54
CA PRO A 15 -2.58 16.71 22.65
C PRO A 15 -1.27 15.93 22.78
N PRO A 16 -0.57 15.62 21.67
CA PRO A 16 0.67 14.87 21.69
C PRO A 16 1.70 15.53 22.61
N SER A 17 2.20 14.76 23.59
CA SER A 17 3.45 15.10 24.26
C SER A 17 4.58 15.01 23.22
N SER A 18 5.21 16.13 22.89
CA SER A 18 6.22 16.29 21.84
C SER A 18 7.56 15.57 22.09
N THR A 19 7.60 14.61 23.00
CA THR A 19 8.83 14.00 23.54
C THR A 19 8.91 12.50 23.33
N LYS A 20 7.86 11.84 22.81
CA LYS A 20 7.90 10.39 22.64
C LYS A 20 8.42 10.03 21.24
N ILE A 21 9.41 9.14 21.21
CA ILE A 21 10.13 8.69 20.02
C ILE A 21 9.34 7.56 19.34
N PRO A 22 9.22 7.53 18.00
CA PRO A 22 8.60 6.42 17.26
C PRO A 22 9.17 5.06 17.67
N ILE A 23 8.34 4.02 17.63
CA ILE A 23 8.80 2.64 17.86
C ILE A 23 9.51 2.19 16.58
N SER A 24 10.79 1.83 16.69
CA SER A 24 11.56 1.43 15.52
C SER A 24 11.05 0.14 14.89
N GLY A 25 10.99 0.11 13.55
CA GLY A 25 10.79 -1.13 12.80
C GLY A 25 11.96 -2.11 13.03
N PRO A 26 11.74 -3.42 12.83
CA PRO A 26 12.79 -4.42 12.99
C PRO A 26 13.95 -4.18 12.01
N PRO A 27 15.16 -4.67 12.32
CA PRO A 27 16.26 -4.67 11.36
C PRO A 27 15.95 -5.53 10.12
N GLU A 28 16.43 -5.11 8.95
CA GLU A 28 16.28 -5.87 7.70
C GLU A 28 16.90 -7.28 7.78
N SER A 29 17.99 -7.45 8.52
CA SER A 29 18.60 -8.75 8.77
C SER A 29 17.66 -9.71 9.51
N THR A 30 16.87 -9.21 10.46
CA THR A 30 15.86 -10.01 11.17
C THR A 30 14.74 -10.42 10.21
N PHE A 31 14.27 -9.48 9.39
CA PHE A 31 13.21 -9.75 8.43
C PHE A 31 13.63 -10.76 7.37
N THR A 32 14.81 -10.57 6.77
CA THR A 32 15.36 -11.48 5.74
C THR A 32 15.74 -12.84 6.32
N SER A 33 16.15 -12.92 7.59
CA SER A 33 16.35 -14.22 8.25
C SER A 33 15.05 -15.01 8.42
N LEU A 34 13.91 -14.34 8.58
CA LEU A 34 12.62 -14.99 8.80
C LEU A 34 11.90 -15.32 7.49
N PHE A 35 11.96 -14.42 6.51
CA PHE A 35 11.19 -14.52 5.26
C PHE A 35 12.04 -14.76 4.01
N GLY A 36 13.36 -14.73 4.14
CA GLY A 36 14.29 -14.70 3.01
C GLY A 36 14.46 -13.30 2.41
N ALA A 37 15.48 -13.14 1.57
CA ALA A 37 15.75 -11.91 0.81
C ALA A 37 14.87 -11.85 -0.46
N LEU A 38 13.54 -11.85 -0.27
CA LEU A 38 12.58 -11.87 -1.38
C LEU A 38 12.33 -10.48 -1.98
N LEU A 39 12.30 -9.45 -1.14
CA LEU A 39 12.21 -8.05 -1.56
C LEU A 39 13.57 -7.52 -2.01
N PRO A 40 13.62 -6.51 -2.90
CA PRO A 40 14.82 -5.70 -3.11
C PRO A 40 15.36 -5.14 -1.78
N PRO A 41 16.63 -4.68 -1.73
CA PRO A 41 17.16 -4.00 -0.55
C PRO A 41 16.26 -2.84 -0.12
N ALA A 42 16.00 -2.75 1.18
CA ALA A 42 15.12 -1.70 1.71
C ALA A 42 15.73 -0.31 1.52
N GLN A 43 14.91 0.62 1.04
CA GLN A 43 15.19 2.04 1.06
C GLN A 43 14.32 2.70 2.12
N TYR A 44 14.79 3.81 2.69
CA TYR A 44 14.12 4.45 3.82
C TYR A 44 13.88 5.93 3.56
N LEU A 45 12.64 6.37 3.78
CA LEU A 45 12.33 7.79 3.93
C LEU A 45 12.31 8.15 5.41
N SER A 46 13.19 9.05 5.82
CA SER A 46 13.20 9.61 7.18
C SER A 46 12.25 10.79 7.28
N THR A 47 11.42 10.82 8.32
CA THR A 47 10.52 11.93 8.63
C THR A 47 10.64 12.31 10.12
N SER A 48 9.99 13.40 10.54
CA SER A 48 9.80 13.72 11.96
C SER A 48 8.98 12.67 12.73
N HIS A 49 8.29 11.78 12.01
CA HIS A 49 7.41 10.75 12.58
C HIS A 49 8.01 9.35 12.60
N GLY A 50 9.25 9.19 12.11
CA GLY A 50 9.94 7.90 11.97
C GLY A 50 10.38 7.64 10.53
N LYS A 51 10.94 6.45 10.29
CA LYS A 51 11.33 5.99 8.95
C LYS A 51 10.26 5.09 8.33
N ALA A 52 9.93 5.34 7.06
CA ALA A 52 9.13 4.43 6.25
C ALA A 52 10.04 3.67 5.29
N ALA A 53 9.91 2.35 5.24
CA ALA A 53 10.63 1.50 4.31
C ALA A 53 9.86 1.35 3.00
N TYR A 54 10.59 1.38 1.89
CA TYR A 54 10.03 1.11 0.56
C TYR A 54 11.03 0.32 -0.28
N TYR A 55 10.52 -0.34 -1.31
CA TYR A 55 11.28 -1.26 -2.14
C TYR A 55 11.00 -0.97 -3.61
N THR A 56 12.05 -0.77 -4.39
CA THR A 56 11.94 -0.44 -5.81
C THR A 56 12.26 -1.66 -6.66
N ILE A 57 11.32 -2.07 -7.50
CA ILE A 57 11.55 -2.99 -8.62
C ILE A 57 11.79 -2.10 -9.86
N PRO A 58 13.05 -1.99 -10.33
CA PRO A 58 13.38 -1.12 -11.44
C PRO A 58 12.88 -1.71 -12.76
N GLN A 59 12.71 -0.84 -13.75
CA GLN A 59 12.45 -1.23 -15.13
C GLN A 59 13.40 -2.33 -15.60
N SER A 60 12.87 -3.29 -16.37
CA SER A 60 13.64 -4.35 -17.00
C SER A 60 13.57 -4.20 -18.53
N GLY A 61 14.57 -3.54 -19.13
CA GLY A 61 14.60 -3.32 -20.57
C GLY A 61 15.76 -2.44 -21.04
N ALA A 62 16.07 -2.49 -22.34
CA ALA A 62 17.25 -1.84 -22.93
C ALA A 62 17.17 -0.30 -23.08
N LEU A 63 16.02 0.32 -22.81
CA LEU A 63 15.79 1.76 -23.03
C LEU A 63 15.51 2.48 -21.71
N LYS A 64 16.59 2.93 -21.04
CA LYS A 64 16.54 3.79 -19.84
C LYS A 64 16.35 5.28 -20.16
N SER A 65 15.74 5.64 -21.29
CA SER A 65 15.83 7.01 -21.84
C SER A 65 14.56 7.86 -21.74
N ALA A 66 13.45 7.32 -21.26
CA ALA A 66 12.21 8.06 -21.01
C ALA A 66 11.92 8.11 -19.49
N PRO A 67 11.14 9.09 -18.99
CA PRO A 67 10.61 9.03 -17.63
C PRO A 67 9.88 7.70 -17.45
N SER A 68 10.26 6.90 -16.45
CA SER A 68 9.53 5.69 -16.10
C SER A 68 8.14 6.09 -15.65
N ASP A 69 7.12 5.44 -16.23
CA ASP A 69 5.88 5.29 -15.50
C ASP A 69 6.18 4.60 -14.18
N ARG A 70 5.74 5.21 -13.07
CA ARG A 70 5.90 4.67 -11.73
C ARG A 70 4.56 4.25 -11.17
N VAL A 71 4.53 3.05 -10.59
CA VAL A 71 3.36 2.51 -9.89
C VAL A 71 3.71 2.25 -8.44
N LEU A 72 2.91 2.83 -7.54
CA LEU A 72 3.01 2.61 -6.11
C LEU A 72 2.06 1.50 -5.66
N PHE A 73 2.56 0.57 -4.85
CA PHE A 73 1.80 -0.47 -4.16
C PHE A 73 1.66 -0.12 -2.69
N ILE A 74 0.41 0.04 -2.26
CA ILE A 74 0.04 0.24 -0.86
C ILE A 74 -0.68 -1.01 -0.39
N HIS A 75 -0.20 -1.60 0.70
CA HIS A 75 -0.78 -2.82 1.27
C HIS A 75 -1.90 -2.50 2.28
N GLY A 76 -2.74 -3.51 2.55
CA GLY A 76 -3.74 -3.45 3.63
C GLY A 76 -3.17 -3.78 5.00
N VAL A 77 -4.01 -3.78 6.04
CA VAL A 77 -3.55 -4.06 7.42
C VAL A 77 -3.18 -5.54 7.59
N GLN A 78 -2.23 -5.80 8.50
CA GLN A 78 -1.67 -7.12 8.81
C GLN A 78 -0.79 -7.73 7.70
N THR A 79 -0.59 -7.04 6.57
CA THR A 79 0.23 -7.55 5.47
C THR A 79 1.27 -6.51 5.08
N PRO A 80 2.58 -6.70 5.31
CA PRO A 80 3.60 -5.75 4.83
C PRO A 80 3.76 -5.82 3.30
N ALA A 81 4.60 -4.95 2.73
CA ALA A 81 4.91 -4.88 1.30
C ALA A 81 5.23 -6.25 0.68
N LEU A 82 5.85 -7.14 1.45
CA LEU A 82 6.14 -8.52 1.06
C LEU A 82 4.90 -9.27 0.53
N GLY A 83 3.72 -9.04 1.11
CA GLY A 83 2.49 -9.70 0.66
C GLY A 83 1.99 -9.23 -0.71
N MET A 84 2.41 -8.06 -1.17
CA MET A 84 2.07 -7.53 -2.50
C MET A 84 3.09 -7.93 -3.57
N LEU A 85 4.24 -8.50 -3.17
CA LEU A 85 5.33 -8.85 -4.08
C LEU A 85 4.91 -9.81 -5.23
N PRO A 86 4.10 -10.86 -5.01
CA PRO A 86 3.66 -11.72 -6.11
C PRO A 86 2.88 -10.95 -7.20
N LEU A 87 1.98 -10.06 -6.79
CA LEU A 87 1.20 -9.24 -7.72
C LEU A 87 2.08 -8.21 -8.42
N ALA A 88 2.98 -7.53 -7.70
CA ALA A 88 3.91 -6.59 -8.28
C ALA A 88 4.81 -7.24 -9.34
N ARG A 89 5.30 -8.47 -9.10
CA ARG A 89 6.09 -9.22 -10.09
C ARG A 89 5.27 -9.64 -11.31
N ALA A 90 4.03 -10.08 -11.11
CA ALA A 90 3.14 -10.44 -12.21
C ALA A 90 2.89 -9.23 -13.12
N LEU A 91 2.58 -8.07 -12.54
CA LEU A 91 2.37 -6.83 -13.29
C LEU A 91 3.66 -6.31 -13.94
N HIS A 92 4.79 -6.33 -13.25
CA HIS A 92 6.08 -5.95 -13.85
C HIS A 92 6.48 -6.84 -15.03
N THR A 93 6.01 -8.10 -15.08
CA THR A 93 6.19 -8.96 -16.26
C THR A 93 5.38 -8.45 -17.46
N LEU A 94 4.19 -7.89 -17.21
CA LEU A 94 3.33 -7.31 -18.24
C LEU A 94 3.80 -5.90 -18.66
N PHE A 95 4.39 -5.15 -17.73
CA PHE A 95 4.83 -3.76 -17.89
C PHE A 95 6.33 -3.60 -17.54
N PRO A 96 7.25 -4.15 -18.35
CA PRO A 96 8.68 -4.16 -18.04
C PRO A 96 9.34 -2.76 -18.11
N ALA A 97 8.68 -1.80 -18.76
CA ALA A 97 9.12 -0.40 -18.84
C ALA A 97 8.65 0.45 -17.65
N THR A 98 7.90 -0.12 -16.72
CA THR A 98 7.32 0.57 -15.56
C THR A 98 8.13 0.24 -14.32
N GLU A 99 8.38 1.23 -13.47
CA GLU A 99 9.01 1.05 -12.16
C GLU A 99 7.93 0.81 -11.10
N PHE A 100 8.14 -0.20 -10.25
CA PHE A 100 7.16 -0.58 -9.22
C PHE A 100 7.76 -0.30 -7.84
N VAL A 101 7.07 0.51 -7.04
CA VAL A 101 7.46 0.87 -5.69
C VAL A 101 6.50 0.21 -4.70
N LEU A 102 7.01 -0.61 -3.79
CA LEU A 102 6.21 -1.18 -2.71
C LEU A 102 6.53 -0.45 -1.41
N LEU A 103 5.51 0.05 -0.72
CA LEU A 103 5.67 0.77 0.54
C LEU A 103 5.26 -0.12 1.72
N ASP A 104 6.10 -0.19 2.76
CA ASP A 104 5.66 -0.63 4.08
C ASP A 104 4.98 0.54 4.79
N LEU A 105 3.70 0.41 5.08
CA LEU A 105 2.99 1.37 5.92
C LEU A 105 3.54 1.35 7.35
N TRP A 106 3.28 2.43 8.07
CA TRP A 106 3.65 2.56 9.47
C TRP A 106 3.26 1.34 10.31
N GLY A 107 4.19 0.88 11.15
CA GLY A 107 4.06 -0.30 11.99
C GLY A 107 4.04 -1.65 11.27
N HIS A 108 4.32 -1.67 9.96
CA HIS A 108 4.43 -2.89 9.17
C HIS A 108 5.83 -3.03 8.57
N GLY A 109 6.24 -4.28 8.33
CA GLY A 109 7.50 -4.61 7.67
C GLY A 109 8.71 -3.99 8.38
N LEU A 110 9.44 -3.12 7.67
CA LEU A 110 10.62 -2.43 8.20
C LEU A 110 10.36 -0.97 8.62
N SER A 111 9.12 -0.50 8.50
CA SER A 111 8.71 0.85 8.86
C SER A 111 8.51 1.01 10.37
N ASP A 112 8.80 2.20 10.88
CA ASP A 112 8.56 2.55 12.28
C ASP A 112 7.05 2.60 12.59
N THR A 113 6.68 2.51 13.87
CA THR A 113 5.33 2.82 14.33
C THR A 113 5.35 4.22 14.98
N PRO A 114 4.69 5.22 14.38
CA PRO A 114 4.56 6.54 14.97
C PRO A 114 3.63 6.46 16.18
N ILE A 115 3.81 7.37 17.13
CA ILE A 115 3.05 7.37 18.40
C ILE A 115 1.63 7.91 18.24
N LEU A 116 1.40 8.66 17.17
CA LEU A 116 0.08 9.01 16.67
C LEU A 116 -0.04 8.55 15.23
N VAL A 117 -1.22 8.07 14.84
CA VAL A 117 -1.53 7.82 13.43
C VAL A 117 -1.56 9.17 12.73
N VAL A 118 -0.55 9.44 11.90
CA VAL A 118 -0.45 10.69 11.14
C VAL A 118 -0.73 10.39 9.68
N ALA A 119 -2.01 10.44 9.28
CA ALA A 119 -2.40 10.36 7.87
C ALA A 119 -1.65 11.40 7.02
N GLU A 120 -1.30 12.54 7.62
CA GLU A 120 -0.51 13.60 7.00
C GLU A 120 0.92 13.16 6.66
N ALA A 121 1.51 12.20 7.38
CA ALA A 121 2.87 11.70 7.10
C ALA A 121 2.88 10.75 5.89
N VAL A 122 1.82 9.94 5.71
CA VAL A 122 1.63 9.15 4.48
C VAL A 122 1.36 10.08 3.30
N ARG A 123 0.52 11.10 3.48
CA ARG A 123 0.29 12.14 2.46
C ARG A 123 1.56 12.89 2.13
N GLU A 124 2.37 13.26 3.11
CA GLU A 124 3.63 13.97 2.91
C GLU A 124 4.65 13.08 2.16
N TRP A 125 4.79 11.82 2.56
CA TRP A 125 5.57 10.83 1.80
C TRP A 125 5.09 10.76 0.35
N GLN A 126 3.77 10.62 0.15
CA GLN A 126 3.18 10.54 -1.18
C GLN A 126 3.48 11.83 -1.96
N MET A 127 3.27 13.02 -1.40
CA MET A 127 3.56 14.25 -2.13
C MET A 127 5.05 14.43 -2.50
N ARG A 128 5.99 13.92 -1.69
CA ARG A 128 7.42 13.99 -2.01
C ARG A 128 7.85 12.99 -3.08
N GLU A 129 7.40 11.74 -2.96
CA GLU A 129 7.90 10.64 -3.78
C GLU A 129 6.98 10.31 -4.96
N HIS A 130 5.70 10.69 -4.91
CA HIS A 130 4.70 10.37 -5.93
C HIS A 130 4.78 11.26 -7.16
N ALA A 131 5.63 12.30 -7.16
CA ALA A 131 5.89 13.11 -8.35
C ALA A 131 6.38 12.21 -9.51
N GLY A 132 5.58 12.12 -10.58
CA GLY A 132 5.84 11.27 -11.74
C GLY A 132 5.24 9.87 -11.70
N HIS A 133 4.43 9.52 -10.68
CA HIS A 133 3.65 8.29 -10.70
C HIS A 133 2.40 8.46 -11.55
N VAL A 134 2.15 7.51 -12.46
CA VAL A 134 0.99 7.54 -13.36
C VAL A 134 -0.17 6.69 -12.85
N ALA A 135 0.10 5.80 -11.90
CA ALA A 135 -0.91 4.96 -11.27
C ALA A 135 -0.52 4.54 -9.84
N SER A 136 -1.48 3.97 -9.12
CA SER A 136 -1.26 3.35 -7.81
C SER A 136 -2.18 2.14 -7.64
N VAL A 137 -1.65 1.08 -7.04
CA VAL A 137 -2.39 -0.09 -6.61
C VAL A 137 -2.54 -0.02 -5.10
N VAL A 138 -3.79 0.07 -4.62
CA VAL A 138 -4.09 0.17 -3.20
C VAL A 138 -4.88 -1.08 -2.78
N ALA A 139 -4.27 -1.93 -1.95
CA ALA A 139 -5.00 -2.92 -1.18
C ALA A 139 -5.53 -2.24 0.09
N ILE A 140 -6.81 -2.44 0.41
CA ILE A 140 -7.58 -1.62 1.36
C ILE A 140 -6.84 -1.41 2.69
N VAL A 141 -6.57 -0.13 2.98
CA VAL A 141 -5.79 0.32 4.12
C VAL A 141 -6.69 0.45 5.35
N ARG A 142 -6.40 -0.25 6.44
CA ARG A 142 -7.12 -0.05 7.72
C ARG A 142 -6.58 1.09 8.59
N ASP A 143 -5.30 1.46 8.49
CA ASP A 143 -4.68 2.52 9.32
C ASP A 143 -4.33 3.82 8.57
N GLY A 144 -4.73 3.94 7.30
CA GLY A 144 -4.55 5.15 6.47
C GLY A 144 -5.71 6.14 6.59
N GLY A 145 -6.61 5.94 7.56
CA GLY A 145 -7.82 6.74 7.74
C GLY A 145 -8.93 6.42 6.73
N VAL A 146 -8.94 5.21 6.17
CA VAL A 146 -9.90 4.80 5.11
C VAL A 146 -11.06 3.96 5.69
N MET A 147 -10.85 3.26 6.81
CA MET A 147 -11.94 2.57 7.53
C MET A 147 -12.93 3.59 8.11
N ASP A 148 -14.22 3.27 8.02
CA ASP A 148 -15.35 4.14 8.40
C ASP A 148 -15.32 5.53 7.73
N ASN A 149 -14.56 5.69 6.63
CA ASN A 149 -14.41 6.95 5.93
C ASN A 149 -15.10 6.92 4.56
N HIS A 150 -16.38 6.53 4.57
CA HIS A 150 -17.25 6.44 3.39
C HIS A 150 -17.26 7.77 2.60
N ASP A 151 -17.23 8.91 3.29
CA ASP A 151 -17.16 10.23 2.68
C ASP A 151 -15.91 10.42 1.80
N CYS A 152 -14.76 9.86 2.18
CA CYS A 152 -13.55 9.91 1.37
C CYS A 152 -13.65 9.02 0.13
N PHE A 153 -14.32 7.88 0.22
CA PHE A 153 -14.58 7.04 -0.96
C PHE A 153 -15.54 7.72 -1.93
N THR A 154 -16.62 8.32 -1.42
CA THR A 154 -17.51 9.16 -2.23
C THR A 154 -16.71 10.26 -2.90
N LYS A 155 -15.90 11.03 -2.16
CA LYS A 155 -15.03 12.07 -2.73
C LYS A 155 -14.06 11.53 -3.78
N ALA A 156 -13.47 10.35 -3.57
CA ALA A 156 -12.56 9.72 -4.53
C ALA A 156 -13.25 9.45 -5.86
N VAL A 157 -14.48 8.93 -5.84
CA VAL A 157 -15.30 8.74 -7.06
C VAL A 157 -15.53 10.08 -7.79
N TRP A 158 -15.72 11.18 -7.05
CA TRP A 158 -15.88 12.52 -7.64
C TRP A 158 -14.58 13.16 -8.14
N THR A 159 -13.41 12.54 -7.97
CA THR A 159 -12.16 13.08 -8.51
C THR A 159 -12.00 12.86 -10.02
N GLU A 160 -12.89 12.09 -10.65
CA GLU A 160 -12.82 11.66 -12.06
C GLU A 160 -11.52 10.92 -12.43
N ILE A 161 -10.70 10.56 -11.45
CA ILE A 161 -9.53 9.71 -11.64
C ILE A 161 -10.05 8.30 -11.97
N PRO A 162 -9.66 7.71 -13.12
CA PRO A 162 -10.07 6.36 -13.46
C PRO A 162 -9.68 5.37 -12.37
N SER A 163 -10.64 4.56 -11.92
CA SER A 163 -10.45 3.60 -10.83
C SER A 163 -11.02 2.24 -11.17
N LEU A 164 -10.23 1.18 -10.96
CA LEU A 164 -10.64 -0.21 -11.05
C LEU A 164 -10.73 -0.80 -9.64
N VAL A 165 -11.78 -1.58 -9.35
CA VAL A 165 -11.90 -2.38 -8.14
C VAL A 165 -11.94 -3.87 -8.49
N VAL A 166 -11.08 -4.67 -7.84
CA VAL A 166 -11.10 -6.13 -7.95
C VAL A 166 -11.42 -6.70 -6.57
N LEU A 167 -12.52 -7.45 -6.47
CA LEU A 167 -13.09 -7.95 -5.22
C LEU A 167 -13.15 -9.49 -5.24
N GLY A 168 -12.95 -10.15 -4.10
CA GLY A 168 -13.25 -11.58 -3.96
C GLY A 168 -14.75 -11.83 -3.75
N GLU A 169 -15.33 -12.81 -4.42
CA GLU A 169 -16.75 -13.18 -4.25
C GLU A 169 -17.14 -13.47 -2.78
N LYS A 170 -16.21 -14.04 -2.01
CA LYS A 170 -16.38 -14.43 -0.62
C LYS A 170 -15.74 -13.44 0.35
N ASP A 171 -15.48 -12.21 -0.09
CA ASP A 171 -15.00 -11.15 0.79
C ASP A 171 -16.05 -10.87 1.87
N ASP A 172 -15.62 -10.93 3.13
CA ASP A 172 -16.44 -10.75 4.33
C ASP A 172 -16.33 -9.34 4.92
N VAL A 173 -15.55 -8.46 4.27
CA VAL A 173 -15.32 -7.07 4.66
C VAL A 173 -16.08 -6.10 3.75
N CYS A 174 -16.21 -6.40 2.45
CA CYS A 174 -16.86 -5.53 1.48
C CYS A 174 -17.57 -6.32 0.38
N THR A 175 -18.75 -5.85 -0.05
CA THR A 175 -19.55 -6.46 -1.11
C THR A 175 -19.50 -5.66 -2.42
N GLU A 176 -19.78 -6.32 -3.54
CA GLU A 176 -19.90 -5.66 -4.84
C GLU A 176 -20.97 -4.56 -4.81
N GLN A 177 -22.10 -4.82 -4.16
CA GLN A 177 -23.22 -3.87 -4.10
C GLN A 177 -22.80 -2.58 -3.39
N GLU A 178 -22.12 -2.67 -2.26
CA GLU A 178 -21.62 -1.49 -1.53
C GLU A 178 -20.68 -0.64 -2.39
N LEU A 179 -19.76 -1.28 -3.12
CA LEU A 179 -18.85 -0.56 -4.03
C LEU A 179 -19.59 0.16 -5.15
N ARG A 180 -20.60 -0.49 -5.74
CA ARG A 180 -21.43 0.12 -6.79
C ARG A 180 -22.29 1.25 -6.24
N ASP A 181 -22.83 1.10 -5.04
CA ASP A 181 -23.62 2.13 -4.35
C ASP A 181 -22.76 3.35 -4.00
N LEU A 182 -21.47 3.16 -3.73
CA LEU A 182 -20.49 4.25 -3.57
C LEU A 182 -20.13 4.95 -4.90
N GLY A 183 -20.48 4.36 -6.04
CA GLY A 183 -20.31 4.94 -7.37
C GLY A 183 -19.18 4.35 -8.21
N PHE A 184 -18.49 3.30 -7.74
CA PHE A 184 -17.48 2.61 -8.55
C PHE A 184 -18.13 1.86 -9.72
N GLN A 185 -17.66 2.14 -10.94
CA GLN A 185 -18.21 1.55 -12.17
C GLN A 185 -17.47 0.25 -12.55
N ASP A 186 -16.14 0.31 -12.57
CA ASP A 186 -15.26 -0.80 -12.95
C ASP A 186 -14.99 -1.73 -11.76
N VAL A 187 -16.02 -2.46 -11.32
CA VAL A 187 -15.94 -3.47 -10.24
C VAL A 187 -15.95 -4.87 -10.85
N PHE A 188 -14.92 -5.66 -10.56
CA PHE A 188 -14.76 -7.04 -11.03
C PHE A 188 -14.69 -8.01 -9.86
N VAL A 189 -15.56 -9.02 -9.87
CA VAL A 189 -15.62 -10.04 -8.81
C VAL A 189 -14.91 -11.31 -9.24
N VAL A 190 -13.93 -11.72 -8.43
CA VAL A 190 -13.17 -12.95 -8.60
C VAL A 190 -13.85 -14.09 -7.86
N GLN A 191 -14.33 -15.06 -8.63
CA GLN A 191 -15.09 -16.21 -8.12
C GLN A 191 -14.25 -17.03 -7.12
N GLN A 192 -14.91 -17.47 -6.05
CA GLN A 192 -14.35 -18.32 -5.00
C GLN A 192 -13.16 -17.73 -4.21
N ALA A 193 -12.82 -16.45 -4.39
CA ALA A 193 -11.77 -15.77 -3.65
C ALA A 193 -12.33 -15.00 -2.45
N GLY A 194 -11.57 -14.93 -1.36
CA GLY A 194 -11.92 -14.12 -0.19
C GLY A 194 -11.28 -12.73 -0.20
N HIS A 195 -11.22 -12.09 0.95
CA HIS A 195 -10.57 -10.78 1.15
C HIS A 195 -9.10 -10.75 0.70
N GLY A 196 -8.42 -11.90 0.75
CA GLY A 196 -7.04 -12.07 0.29
C GLY A 196 -6.86 -12.15 -1.23
N VAL A 197 -7.86 -11.79 -2.05
CA VAL A 197 -7.90 -11.99 -3.51
C VAL A 197 -6.59 -11.59 -4.23
N VAL A 198 -5.96 -10.49 -3.83
CA VAL A 198 -4.71 -9.98 -4.42
C VAL A 198 -3.50 -10.92 -4.22
N ARG A 199 -3.57 -11.82 -3.24
CA ARG A 199 -2.57 -12.86 -2.95
C ARG A 199 -3.01 -14.24 -3.44
N GLU A 200 -4.30 -14.51 -3.41
CA GLU A 200 -4.89 -15.81 -3.75
C GLU A 200 -5.02 -16.02 -5.26
N ARG A 201 -5.33 -14.96 -6.01
CA ARG A 201 -5.70 -14.99 -7.44
C ARG A 201 -4.85 -14.06 -8.28
N VAL A 202 -3.54 -14.05 -8.01
CA VAL A 202 -2.57 -13.13 -8.63
C VAL A 202 -2.71 -13.03 -10.16
N PRO A 203 -2.79 -14.11 -10.95
CA PRO A 203 -2.88 -14.00 -12.40
C PRO A 203 -4.17 -13.30 -12.89
N GLU A 204 -5.31 -13.60 -12.25
CA GLU A 204 -6.60 -13.01 -12.59
C GLU A 204 -6.63 -11.52 -12.23
N VAL A 205 -6.19 -11.18 -11.01
CA VAL A 205 -6.08 -9.79 -10.55
C VAL A 205 -5.13 -8.99 -11.44
N ALA A 206 -3.95 -9.53 -11.76
CA ALA A 206 -2.99 -8.89 -12.66
C ALA A 206 -3.58 -8.69 -14.06
N GLY A 207 -4.38 -9.63 -14.56
CA GLY A 207 -5.07 -9.53 -15.85
C GLY A 207 -6.09 -8.39 -15.90
N PHE A 208 -6.89 -8.21 -14.83
CA PHE A 208 -7.83 -7.08 -14.74
C PHE A 208 -7.10 -5.74 -14.70
N ILE A 209 -6.08 -5.63 -13.83
CA ILE A 209 -5.27 -4.40 -13.71
C ILE A 209 -4.57 -4.09 -15.03
N GLY A 210 -3.94 -5.08 -15.66
CA GLY A 210 -3.24 -4.88 -16.93
C GLY A 210 -4.18 -4.44 -18.05
N SER A 211 -5.36 -5.06 -18.16
CA SER A 211 -6.37 -4.65 -19.15
C SER A 211 -6.87 -3.23 -18.92
N PHE A 212 -6.98 -2.81 -17.66
CA PHE A 212 -7.36 -1.44 -17.30
C PHE A 212 -6.27 -0.43 -17.65
N TRP A 213 -5.02 -0.68 -17.25
CA TRP A 213 -3.88 0.19 -17.56
C TRP A 213 -3.62 0.35 -19.06
N SER A 214 -3.70 -0.73 -19.84
CA SER A 214 -3.55 -0.63 -21.29
C SER A 214 -4.63 0.24 -21.95
N LYS A 215 -5.85 0.30 -21.40
CA LYS A 215 -6.90 1.23 -21.89
C LYS A 215 -6.57 2.69 -21.56
N LEU A 216 -5.81 2.94 -20.50
CA LEU A 216 -5.37 4.27 -20.08
C LEU A 216 -4.06 4.70 -20.76
N GLY A 217 -3.41 3.82 -21.52
CA GLY A 217 -2.15 4.10 -22.20
C GLY A 217 -0.92 4.04 -21.28
N ILE A 218 -1.03 3.31 -20.16
CA ILE A 218 0.07 2.92 -19.28
C ILE A 218 0.66 1.60 -19.76
#